data_AF-A0A3D8HZ19-F1
#
_entry.id   AF-A0A3D8HZ19-F1
#
_cell.length_a   1.000
_cell.length_b   1.000
_cell.length_c   1.000
_cell.angle_alpha   90.00
_cell.angle_beta   90.00
_cell.angle_gamma   90.00
#
_symmetry.space_group_name_H-M   'P 1'
#
loop_
_entity.id
_entity.type
_entity.pdbx_description
1 polymer ?
#
loop_
_entity_poly.entity_id
_entity_poly.type
_entity_poly.pdbx_seq_one_letter_code
_entity_poly.pdbx_strand_id
1 'polypeptide(L)'
;MKRSGFSMIELVFVIVILGVLAAVAVPRFVTTRTDAQVAMLRSDIASTLKAIPARIFAENIDPTASTPNGYSSWGEWIIDTGGLDRGRWAASAIGGKSGVGPLDTHNGTWCVSSNQPGIIYIDEKGNLNFNPETIGNATGAATSYSSTLCNSLKASYPSGSNRVIPLATTGAVKF
;
A
#
# COMPACT_ATOMS: atom_id res chain seq x y z
N MET A 1 -43.12 44.16 14.59
CA MET A 1 -41.82 43.47 14.67
C MET A 1 -41.08 43.71 13.35
N LYS A 2 -39.95 44.42 13.33
CA LYS A 2 -39.16 44.62 12.11
C LYS A 2 -38.37 43.34 11.83
N ARG A 3 -38.74 42.58 10.80
CA ARG A 3 -37.89 41.53 10.25
C ARG A 3 -36.76 42.21 9.46
N SER A 4 -35.56 42.15 9.99
CA SER A 4 -34.34 42.44 9.23
C SER A 4 -34.17 41.31 8.20
N GLY A 5 -34.32 41.63 6.92
CA GLY A 5 -34.03 40.71 5.82
C GLY A 5 -32.54 40.75 5.50
N PHE A 6 -31.97 39.59 5.16
CA PHE A 6 -30.59 39.48 4.67
C PHE A 6 -30.45 40.27 3.38
N SER A 7 -29.44 41.13 3.27
CA SER A 7 -29.21 41.94 2.09
C SER A 7 -28.60 41.10 0.96
N MET A 8 -28.96 41.39 -0.28
CA MET A 8 -28.33 40.74 -1.43
C MET A 8 -26.82 40.95 -1.45
N ILE A 9 -26.34 42.13 -0.99
CA ILE A 9 -24.90 42.42 -0.97
C ILE A 9 -24.15 41.55 0.05
N GLU A 10 -24.79 41.21 1.18
CA GLU A 10 -24.21 40.34 2.20
C GLU A 10 -24.06 38.92 1.65
N LEU A 11 -25.04 38.44 0.88
CA LEU A 11 -24.96 37.15 0.21
C LEU A 11 -23.84 37.10 -0.82
N VAL A 12 -23.71 38.15 -1.64
CA VAL A 12 -22.66 38.25 -2.67
C VAL A 12 -21.28 38.28 -2.03
N PHE A 13 -21.09 39.03 -0.94
CA PHE A 13 -19.79 39.10 -0.28
C PHE A 13 -19.37 37.75 0.34
N VAL A 14 -20.32 37.00 0.91
CA VAL A 14 -20.06 35.67 1.48
C VAL A 14 -19.61 34.68 0.41
N ILE A 15 -20.31 34.60 -0.74
CA ILE A 15 -19.92 33.64 -1.79
C ILE A 15 -18.56 34.01 -2.42
N VAL A 16 -18.22 35.30 -2.49
CA VAL A 16 -16.91 35.76 -2.99
C VAL A 16 -15.81 35.33 -2.02
N ILE A 17 -15.98 35.55 -0.72
CA ILE A 17 -15.00 35.12 0.29
C ILE A 17 -14.85 33.59 0.26
N LEU A 18 -15.96 32.85 0.24
CA LEU A 18 -15.93 31.38 0.15
C LEU A 18 -15.24 30.90 -1.14
N GLY A 19 -15.44 31.60 -2.26
CA GLY A 19 -14.77 31.31 -3.52
C GLY A 19 -13.25 31.46 -3.43
N VAL A 20 -12.76 32.54 -2.81
CA VAL A 20 -11.31 32.77 -2.63
C VAL A 20 -10.71 31.75 -1.65
N LEU A 21 -11.38 31.48 -0.53
CA LEU A 21 -10.91 30.49 0.45
C LEU A 21 -10.86 29.08 -0.15
N ALA A 22 -11.87 28.70 -0.93
CA ALA A 22 -11.91 27.40 -1.60
C ALA A 22 -10.77 27.24 -2.62
N ALA A 23 -10.48 28.28 -3.41
CA ALA A 23 -9.42 28.24 -4.42
C ALA A 23 -8.03 27.95 -3.82
N VAL A 24 -7.74 28.47 -2.61
CA VAL A 24 -6.46 28.23 -1.92
C VAL A 24 -6.46 26.92 -1.13
N ALA A 25 -7.60 26.52 -0.56
CA ALA A 25 -7.69 25.34 0.29
C ALA A 25 -7.67 24.02 -0.50
N VAL A 26 -8.34 23.95 -1.65
CA VAL A 26 -8.50 22.71 -2.43
C VAL A 26 -7.15 22.09 -2.84
N PRO A 27 -6.18 22.83 -3.41
CA PRO A 27 -4.90 22.24 -3.81
C PRO A 27 -4.12 21.65 -2.64
N ARG A 28 -4.10 22.32 -1.48
CA ARG A 28 -3.43 21.84 -0.27
C ARG A 28 -4.10 20.60 0.32
N PHE A 29 -5.42 20.50 0.24
CA PHE A 29 -6.14 19.33 0.72
C PHE A 29 -5.81 18.06 -0.08
N VAL A 30 -5.64 18.18 -1.40
CA VAL A 30 -5.30 17.02 -2.26
C VAL A 30 -3.88 16.50 -1.99
N THR A 31 -2.89 17.38 -1.83
CA THR A 31 -1.51 16.96 -1.55
C THR A 31 -1.40 16.30 -0.18
N THR A 32 -1.98 16.92 0.85
CA THR A 32 -1.95 16.37 2.22
C THR A 32 -2.64 15.01 2.33
N ARG A 33 -3.71 14.77 1.57
CA ARG A 33 -4.35 13.46 1.48
C ARG A 33 -3.42 12.41 0.89
N THR A 34 -2.73 12.74 -0.20
CA THR A 34 -1.78 11.81 -0.84
C THR A 34 -0.61 11.48 0.09
N ASP A 35 -0.04 12.50 0.74
CA ASP A 35 1.07 12.32 1.69
C ASP A 35 0.66 11.45 2.88
N ALA A 36 -0.55 11.65 3.41
CA ALA A 36 -1.11 10.81 4.47
C ALA A 36 -1.28 9.36 4.02
N GLN A 37 -1.72 9.11 2.78
CA GLN A 37 -1.83 7.77 2.22
C GLN A 37 -0.45 7.10 2.09
N VAL A 38 0.56 7.81 1.60
CA VAL A 38 1.93 7.30 1.53
C VAL A 38 2.46 6.97 2.93
N ALA A 39 2.25 7.84 3.92
CA ALA A 39 2.68 7.60 5.29
C ALA A 39 2.02 6.35 5.89
N MET A 40 0.72 6.15 5.64
CA MET A 40 0.00 4.95 6.05
C MET A 40 0.58 3.70 5.39
N LEU A 41 0.78 3.69 4.07
CA LEU A 41 1.34 2.53 3.35
C LEU A 41 2.75 2.19 3.87
N ARG A 42 3.59 3.18 4.17
CA ARG A 42 4.91 2.95 4.77
C ARG A 42 4.81 2.33 6.17
N SER A 43 3.84 2.77 6.97
CA SER A 43 3.57 2.18 8.29
C SER A 43 3.11 0.73 8.16
N ASP A 44 2.19 0.45 7.25
CA ASP A 44 1.68 -0.88 6.93
C ASP A 44 2.83 -1.82 6.52
N ILE A 45 3.73 -1.36 5.63
CA ILE A 45 4.94 -2.11 5.23
C ILE A 45 5.82 -2.41 6.44
N ALA A 46 6.13 -1.40 7.25
CA ALA A 46 7.02 -1.57 8.40
C ALA A 46 6.43 -2.52 9.45
N SER A 47 5.11 -2.49 9.65
CA SER A 47 4.42 -3.41 10.57
C SER A 47 4.42 -4.84 10.03
N THR A 48 4.11 -5.02 8.74
CA THR A 48 4.07 -6.31 8.06
C THR A 48 5.43 -7.01 8.07
N LEU A 49 6.52 -6.27 7.80
CA LEU A 49 7.88 -6.81 7.83
C LEU A 49 8.32 -7.29 9.22
N LYS A 50 7.68 -6.81 10.29
CA LYS A 50 7.92 -7.29 11.66
C LYS A 50 6.98 -8.44 12.03
N ALA A 51 5.72 -8.37 11.59
CA ALA A 51 4.70 -9.36 11.89
C ALA A 51 4.98 -10.72 11.23
N ILE A 52 5.46 -10.73 9.98
CA ILE A 52 5.72 -11.97 9.23
C ILE A 52 6.74 -12.88 9.94
N PRO A 53 7.98 -12.42 10.26
CA PRO A 53 8.93 -13.26 10.97
C PRO A 53 8.38 -13.72 12.33
N ALA A 54 7.74 -12.81 13.07
CA ALA A 54 7.19 -13.12 14.38
C ALA A 54 6.15 -14.26 14.33
N ARG A 55 5.23 -14.22 13.35
CA ARG A 55 4.22 -15.28 13.16
C ARG A 55 4.86 -16.59 12.72
N ILE A 56 5.82 -16.54 11.79
CA ILE A 56 6.54 -17.73 11.33
C ILE A 56 7.24 -18.44 12.48
N PHE A 57 7.94 -17.69 13.34
CA PHE A 57 8.59 -18.25 14.52
C PHE A 57 7.59 -18.77 15.57
N ALA A 58 6.48 -18.05 15.79
CA ALA A 58 5.49 -18.45 16.80
C ALA A 58 4.71 -19.72 16.40
N GLU A 59 4.39 -19.87 15.12
CA GLU A 59 3.60 -20.99 14.59
C GLU A 59 4.48 -22.11 14.00
N ASN A 60 5.82 -21.96 14.05
CA ASN A 60 6.79 -22.88 13.44
C ASN A 60 6.46 -23.19 11.96
N ILE A 61 6.15 -22.13 11.21
CA ILE A 61 5.81 -22.24 9.79
C ILE A 61 7.10 -22.47 8.99
N ASP A 62 7.08 -23.41 8.05
CA ASP A 62 8.15 -23.55 7.07
C ASP A 62 7.89 -22.63 5.87
N PRO A 63 8.69 -21.56 5.68
CA PRO A 63 8.51 -20.61 4.58
C PRO A 63 8.91 -21.17 3.21
N THR A 64 9.60 -22.33 3.17
CA THR A 64 9.96 -23.04 1.94
C THR A 64 8.88 -24.03 1.49
N ALA A 65 7.95 -24.37 2.38
CA ALA A 65 6.81 -25.22 2.08
C ALA A 65 5.68 -24.43 1.40
N SER A 66 4.58 -25.12 1.12
CA SER A 66 3.34 -24.46 0.70
C SER A 66 2.80 -23.54 1.80
N THR A 67 2.02 -22.56 1.39
CA THR A 67 1.34 -21.62 2.27
C THR A 67 0.54 -22.34 3.37
N PRO A 68 0.43 -21.77 4.57
CA PRO A 68 -0.38 -22.36 5.64
C PRO A 68 -1.82 -22.65 5.22
N ASN A 69 -2.42 -23.68 5.81
CA ASN A 69 -3.80 -24.08 5.56
C ASN A 69 -4.76 -22.91 5.79
N GLY A 70 -5.73 -22.73 4.90
CA GLY A 70 -6.72 -21.63 4.97
C GLY A 70 -6.36 -20.40 4.11
N TYR A 71 -5.17 -20.37 3.50
CA TYR A 71 -4.77 -19.31 2.58
C TYR A 71 -4.46 -19.89 1.20
N SER A 72 -4.90 -19.20 0.14
CA SER A 72 -4.67 -19.62 -1.25
C SER A 72 -3.29 -19.26 -1.78
N SER A 73 -2.57 -18.36 -1.10
CA SER A 73 -1.24 -17.91 -1.50
C SER A 73 -0.48 -17.22 -0.34
N TRP A 74 0.85 -17.06 -0.50
CA TRP A 74 1.66 -16.33 0.49
C TRP A 74 1.27 -14.86 0.54
N GLY A 75 0.80 -14.28 -0.57
CA GLY A 75 0.28 -12.92 -0.60
C GLY A 75 -0.96 -12.75 0.28
N GLU A 76 -1.90 -13.72 0.23
CA GLU A 76 -3.10 -13.69 1.07
C GLU A 76 -2.79 -13.91 2.56
N TRP A 77 -1.84 -14.80 2.85
CA TRP A 77 -1.34 -15.00 4.21
C TRP A 77 -0.62 -13.75 4.74
N ILE A 78 0.13 -13.03 3.90
CA ILE A 78 0.80 -11.77 4.26
C ILE A 78 -0.22 -10.68 4.58
N ILE A 79 -1.31 -10.57 3.78
CA ILE A 79 -2.38 -9.60 4.04
C ILE A 79 -2.97 -9.81 5.43
N ASP A 80 -3.30 -11.05 5.76
CA ASP A 80 -3.86 -11.40 7.06
C ASP A 80 -2.86 -11.17 8.21
N THR A 81 -1.63 -11.65 8.05
CA THR A 81 -0.57 -11.52 9.07
C THR A 81 -0.19 -10.06 9.34
N GLY A 82 -0.15 -9.23 8.29
CA GLY A 82 0.15 -7.81 8.38
C GLY A 82 -1.04 -6.95 8.79
N GLY A 83 -2.25 -7.52 8.94
CA GLY A 83 -3.47 -6.75 9.19
C GLY A 83 -3.76 -5.74 8.08
N LEU A 84 -3.40 -6.07 6.84
CA LEU A 84 -3.47 -5.16 5.71
C LEU A 84 -4.91 -5.01 5.22
N ASP A 85 -5.31 -3.78 4.96
CA ASP A 85 -6.65 -3.47 4.45
C ASP A 85 -6.76 -3.81 2.96
N ARG A 86 -7.77 -4.60 2.58
CA ARG A 86 -7.99 -5.04 1.18
C ARG A 86 -8.45 -3.91 0.24
N GLY A 87 -8.87 -2.77 0.76
CA GLY A 87 -9.12 -1.57 -0.06
C GLY A 87 -7.82 -0.88 -0.51
N ARG A 88 -6.69 -1.16 0.16
CA ARG A 88 -5.38 -0.53 -0.08
C ARG A 88 -4.30 -1.51 -0.48
N TRP A 89 -4.51 -2.81 -0.27
CA TRP A 89 -3.54 -3.86 -0.50
C TRP A 89 -4.19 -5.02 -1.23
N ALA A 90 -3.48 -5.59 -2.20
CA ALA A 90 -3.91 -6.78 -2.90
C ALA A 90 -2.78 -7.79 -2.99
N ALA A 91 -3.16 -9.07 -2.99
CA ALA A 91 -2.25 -10.17 -3.25
C ALA A 91 -2.28 -10.51 -4.74
N SER A 92 -1.14 -10.87 -5.29
CA SER A 92 -1.03 -11.37 -6.66
C SER A 92 -0.04 -12.51 -6.69
N ALA A 93 -0.41 -13.52 -7.47
CA ALA A 93 0.43 -14.66 -7.79
C ALA A 93 0.85 -14.54 -9.25
N ILE A 94 2.10 -14.14 -9.50
CA ILE A 94 2.67 -14.10 -10.85
C ILE A 94 3.90 -15.00 -10.90
N GLY A 95 3.89 -15.98 -11.82
CA GLY A 95 5.02 -16.86 -12.07
C GLY A 95 5.41 -17.73 -10.88
N GLY A 96 4.43 -18.23 -10.10
CA GLY A 96 4.66 -19.08 -8.92
C GLY A 96 5.02 -18.31 -7.64
N LYS A 97 5.31 -17.01 -7.74
CA LYS A 97 5.60 -16.14 -6.59
C LYS A 97 4.35 -15.35 -6.21
N SER A 98 3.98 -15.42 -4.94
CA SER A 98 2.81 -14.71 -4.40
C SER A 98 3.24 -13.66 -3.39
N GLY A 99 2.89 -12.41 -3.65
CA GLY A 99 3.21 -11.29 -2.79
C GLY A 99 2.08 -10.30 -2.71
N VAL A 100 2.32 -9.23 -1.96
CA VAL A 100 1.36 -8.17 -1.71
C VAL A 100 1.87 -6.84 -2.28
N GLY A 101 0.97 -6.09 -2.91
CA GLY A 101 1.21 -4.78 -3.48
C GLY A 101 0.15 -3.78 -3.04
N PRO A 102 0.48 -2.48 -2.97
CA PRO A 102 -0.51 -1.46 -2.70
C PRO A 102 -1.42 -1.25 -3.92
N LEU A 103 -2.65 -0.84 -3.65
CA LEU A 103 -3.65 -0.40 -4.61
C LEU A 103 -3.83 1.12 -4.49
N ASP A 104 -4.04 1.78 -5.63
CA ASP A 104 -4.57 3.14 -5.62
C ASP A 104 -6.06 3.13 -5.27
N THR A 105 -6.40 3.77 -4.17
CA THR A 105 -7.78 3.91 -3.67
C THR A 105 -8.73 4.63 -4.63
N HIS A 106 -8.25 5.38 -5.62
CA HIS A 106 -9.11 6.09 -6.56
C HIS A 106 -9.67 5.19 -7.67
N ASN A 107 -8.89 4.21 -8.14
CA ASN A 107 -9.23 3.40 -9.31
C ASN A 107 -9.01 1.89 -9.10
N GLY A 108 -8.53 1.46 -7.94
CA GLY A 108 -8.12 0.08 -7.68
C GLY A 108 -6.85 -0.32 -8.46
N THR A 109 -6.10 0.66 -8.97
CA THR A 109 -4.90 0.39 -9.78
C THR A 109 -3.82 -0.25 -8.94
N TRP A 110 -3.32 -1.39 -9.39
CA TRP A 110 -2.20 -2.08 -8.77
C TRP A 110 -0.88 -1.29 -8.94
N CYS A 111 -0.22 -0.94 -7.84
CA CYS A 111 0.98 -0.09 -7.83
C CYS A 111 2.31 -0.83 -8.05
N VAL A 112 2.28 -2.05 -8.56
CA VAL A 112 3.49 -2.83 -8.88
C VAL A 112 3.53 -3.08 -10.38
N SER A 113 4.74 -3.09 -10.95
CA SER A 113 4.93 -3.38 -12.36
C SER A 113 4.43 -4.77 -12.73
N SER A 114 4.04 -4.93 -14.00
CA SER A 114 3.55 -6.20 -14.51
C SER A 114 4.60 -7.30 -14.33
N ASN A 115 4.11 -8.52 -14.11
CA ASN A 115 4.94 -9.71 -13.95
C ASN A 115 5.86 -9.69 -12.70
N GLN A 116 5.50 -8.92 -11.66
CA GLN A 116 6.16 -8.94 -10.36
C GLN A 116 5.22 -9.50 -9.27
N PRO A 117 5.73 -10.26 -8.29
CA PRO A 117 4.91 -10.88 -7.25
C PRO A 117 4.28 -9.90 -6.25
N GLY A 118 4.75 -8.66 -6.19
CA GLY A 118 4.37 -7.68 -5.18
C GLY A 118 5.60 -6.98 -4.62
N ILE A 119 5.38 -5.96 -3.78
CA ILE A 119 6.50 -5.26 -3.11
C ILE A 119 6.99 -6.02 -1.88
N ILE A 120 6.12 -6.83 -1.25
CA ILE A 120 6.48 -7.74 -0.16
C ILE A 120 6.09 -9.14 -0.61
N TYR A 121 7.01 -10.09 -0.60
CA TYR A 121 6.74 -11.48 -0.98
C TYR A 121 7.68 -12.43 -0.28
N ILE A 122 7.28 -13.69 -0.18
CA ILE A 122 8.17 -14.78 0.27
C ILE A 122 8.63 -15.54 -0.97
N ASP A 123 9.94 -15.74 -1.09
CA ASP A 123 10.52 -16.53 -2.17
C ASP A 123 10.51 -18.04 -1.86
N GLU A 124 10.74 -18.87 -2.87
CA GLU A 124 10.82 -20.33 -2.73
C GLU A 124 11.97 -20.79 -1.82
N LYS A 125 12.93 -19.91 -1.53
CA LYS A 125 14.05 -20.17 -0.61
C LYS A 125 13.68 -19.81 0.83
N GLY A 126 12.46 -19.35 1.08
CA GLY A 126 11.97 -18.97 2.39
C GLY A 126 12.53 -17.64 2.89
N ASN A 127 12.88 -16.71 2.01
CA ASN A 127 13.21 -15.33 2.40
C ASN A 127 12.02 -14.41 2.21
N LEU A 128 11.80 -13.55 3.19
CA LEU A 128 10.90 -12.40 3.07
C LEU A 128 11.63 -11.28 2.34
N ASN A 129 11.13 -10.93 1.17
CA ASN A 129 11.67 -9.90 0.31
C ASN A 129 10.78 -8.67 0.36
N PHE A 130 11.37 -7.51 0.63
CA PHE A 130 10.79 -6.20 0.39
C PHE A 130 11.55 -5.54 -0.76
N ASN A 131 10.87 -5.31 -1.88
CA ASN A 131 11.46 -4.70 -3.07
C ASN A 131 10.59 -3.52 -3.57
N PRO A 132 10.85 -2.29 -3.10
CA PRO A 132 10.15 -1.09 -3.56
C PRO A 132 10.49 -0.70 -5.01
N GLU A 133 11.52 -1.27 -5.64
CA GLU A 133 11.85 -0.97 -7.05
C GLU A 133 10.80 -1.56 -8.02
N THR A 134 10.08 -2.59 -7.57
CA THR A 134 8.92 -3.14 -8.29
C THR A 134 7.73 -2.18 -8.31
N ILE A 135 7.73 -1.13 -7.47
CA ILE A 135 6.70 -0.09 -7.52
C ILE A 135 6.79 0.60 -8.89
N GLY A 136 5.70 0.52 -9.63
CA GLY A 136 5.65 0.98 -11.01
C GLY A 136 4.28 0.79 -11.60
N ASN A 137 4.12 1.24 -12.84
CA ASN A 137 2.86 1.10 -13.54
C ASN A 137 2.69 -0.35 -13.99
N ALA A 138 1.58 -0.97 -13.64
CA ALA A 138 1.13 -2.20 -14.28
C ALA A 138 0.94 -1.91 -15.79
N THR A 139 1.88 -2.36 -16.62
CA THR A 139 1.75 -2.33 -18.08
C THR A 139 0.64 -3.30 -18.47
N GLY A 140 -0.51 -2.78 -18.92
CA GLY A 140 -1.63 -3.60 -19.41
C GLY A 140 -3.03 -3.09 -19.12
N ALA A 141 -3.22 -2.14 -18.21
CA ALA A 141 -4.47 -1.38 -18.15
C ALA A 141 -4.39 -0.23 -19.17
N ALA A 142 -5.33 -0.17 -20.11
CA ALA A 142 -5.36 0.71 -21.28
C ALA A 142 -5.48 2.23 -20.98
N THR A 143 -5.06 2.69 -19.80
CA THR A 143 -5.01 4.11 -19.44
C THR A 143 -3.88 4.35 -18.44
N SER A 144 -3.06 5.34 -18.76
CA SER A 144 -1.84 5.78 -18.06
C SER A 144 -2.08 6.37 -16.65
N TYR A 145 -2.94 5.76 -15.82
CA TYR A 145 -3.09 6.12 -14.41
C TYR A 145 -1.95 5.52 -13.59
N SER A 146 -0.74 6.02 -13.86
CA SER A 146 0.28 6.07 -12.82
C SER A 146 -0.26 6.98 -11.74
N SER A 147 -0.93 6.41 -10.74
CA SER A 147 -1.55 7.24 -9.72
C SER A 147 -0.47 8.07 -9.02
N THR A 148 -0.79 9.33 -8.72
CA THR A 148 0.09 10.20 -7.93
C THR A 148 0.53 9.49 -6.65
N LEU A 149 -0.32 8.61 -6.10
CA LEU A 149 -0.02 7.75 -4.98
C LEU A 149 1.10 6.73 -5.27
N CYS A 150 1.02 5.92 -6.34
CA CYS A 150 2.07 4.95 -6.64
C CYS A 150 3.43 5.64 -6.90
N ASN A 151 3.42 6.78 -7.60
CA ASN A 151 4.64 7.56 -7.86
C ASN A 151 5.23 8.20 -6.61
N SER A 152 4.39 8.81 -5.77
CA SER A 152 4.84 9.39 -4.49
C SER A 152 5.33 8.31 -3.53
N LEU A 153 4.69 7.14 -3.51
CA LEU A 153 5.17 5.98 -2.75
C LEU A 153 6.54 5.51 -3.26
N LYS A 154 6.71 5.37 -4.58
CA LYS A 154 8.01 5.02 -5.18
C LYS A 154 9.09 6.03 -4.79
N ALA A 155 8.81 7.33 -4.95
CA ALA A 155 9.73 8.41 -4.61
C ALA A 155 10.11 8.44 -3.12
N SER A 156 9.24 7.90 -2.25
CA SER A 156 9.51 7.81 -0.82
C SER A 156 10.62 6.80 -0.46
N TYR A 157 11.00 5.90 -1.38
CA TYR A 157 12.06 4.92 -1.21
C TYR A 157 13.26 5.22 -2.12
N PRO A 158 14.46 5.49 -1.57
CA PRO A 158 15.68 5.61 -2.35
C PRO A 158 16.03 4.32 -3.10
N SER A 159 16.82 4.41 -4.17
CA SER A 159 17.39 3.25 -4.86
C SER A 159 18.17 2.36 -3.90
N GLY A 160 18.02 1.03 -4.01
CA GLY A 160 18.69 0.10 -3.09
C GLY A 160 18.01 -0.05 -1.73
N SER A 161 16.77 0.42 -1.56
CA SER A 161 15.96 0.19 -0.35
C SER A 161 15.46 -1.25 -0.18
N ASN A 162 15.89 -2.16 -1.06
CA ASN A 162 15.51 -3.57 -1.04
C ASN A 162 16.00 -4.22 0.25
N ARG A 163 15.15 -5.03 0.87
CA ARG A 163 15.47 -5.79 2.10
C ARG A 163 15.12 -7.24 1.90
N VAL A 164 16.02 -8.12 2.33
CA VAL A 164 15.82 -9.56 2.34
C VAL A 164 16.03 -10.04 3.76
N ILE A 165 15.03 -10.73 4.31
CA ILE A 165 15.05 -11.29 5.66
C ILE A 165 14.95 -12.80 5.50
N PRO A 166 15.99 -13.57 5.84
CA PRO A 166 15.90 -15.03 5.81
C PRO A 166 14.94 -15.51 6.90
N LEU A 167 13.90 -16.26 6.51
CA LEU A 167 12.91 -16.83 7.44
C LEU A 167 13.15 -18.32 7.65
N ALA A 168 13.76 -18.99 6.67
CA ALA A 168 14.20 -20.37 6.82
C ALA A 168 15.29 -20.41 7.89
N THR A 169 14.93 -20.88 9.09
CA THR A 169 15.91 -21.20 10.13
C THR A 169 16.91 -22.18 9.50
N THR A 170 18.18 -21.82 9.49
CA THR A 170 19.24 -22.80 9.25
C THR A 170 19.24 -23.76 10.44
N GLY A 171 18.38 -24.78 10.41
CA GLY A 171 18.53 -26.01 11.20
C GLY A 171 18.46 -25.93 12.73
N ALA A 172 17.63 -25.08 13.33
CA ALA A 172 17.33 -25.16 14.77
C ALA A 172 15.85 -24.82 14.99
N VAL A 173 14.98 -25.65 15.54
CA VAL A 173 15.11 -26.75 16.50
C VAL A 173 14.07 -27.82 16.14
N LYS A 174 14.51 -29.04 15.84
CA LYS A 174 13.64 -30.23 15.93
C LYS A 174 13.63 -30.62 17.41
N PHE A 175 12.47 -30.57 18.05
CA PHE A 175 12.27 -31.27 19.34
C PHE A 175 12.15 -32.77 19.09
#